data_AF-A0A6A4QBA6-F1
#
_entry.id   AF-A0A6A4QBA6-F1
#
_cell.length_a   1.000
_cell.length_b   1.000
_cell.length_c   1.000
_cell.angle_alpha   90.00
_cell.angle_beta   90.00
_cell.angle_gamma   90.00
#
_symmetry.space_group_name_H-M   'P 1'
#
loop_
_entity.id
_entity.type
_entity.pdbx_description
1 polymer ?
#
loop_
_entity_poly.entity_id
_entity_poly.type
_entity_poly.pdbx_seq_one_letter_code
_entity_poly.pdbx_strand_id
1 'polypeptide(L)'
;MFSGNADITIDQYHKYKEDVQLMAKMGLDAYRFSISWSRLIPGIQPHVTLVHFDLPQALEDEYEGWVSPRIVKDFTAYANVCFREFGDRVKYWTTVNEANVFAIGGYEAGFIPPQRCSPSSAQSLRYNCSGGNSSTEPYLVAHHMLLAHASAAKLYRKKFQDKQHGFIGLNILTYGFFPLTNTTRDISAAKRARDFYIGWFLNPITFGEYPDTMRKNVGSRLPLFSKSESNLVKGSIDFLGINYYLSYYVKDNPDSLQIKDRDFMVDTGVERQPVIENGTSTDEIPIIPWTLHGLLDLLKNTYGNIPIYIQENGQQTQWNSSLEDWSRVNYMHDYIGSIPDILR
;
A
#
# COMPACT_ATOMS: atom_id res chain seq x y z
N MET A 1 5.51 5.12 -25.03
CA MET A 1 6.42 5.46 -23.93
C MET A 1 6.39 6.96 -23.77
N PHE A 2 5.92 7.46 -22.62
CA PHE A 2 6.08 8.87 -22.28
C PHE A 2 7.55 9.13 -21.98
N SER A 3 8.16 10.13 -22.62
CA SER A 3 9.57 10.50 -22.45
C SER A 3 9.77 11.55 -21.35
N GLY A 4 8.90 11.57 -20.34
CA GLY A 4 8.94 12.53 -19.23
C GLY A 4 9.54 11.93 -17.96
N ASN A 5 10.14 12.76 -17.13
CA ASN A 5 10.56 12.43 -15.76
C ASN A 5 9.89 13.41 -14.77
N ALA A 6 10.19 13.23 -13.49
CA ALA A 6 9.63 14.05 -12.41
C ALA A 6 10.54 15.22 -11.97
N ASP A 7 11.50 15.66 -12.80
CA ASP A 7 12.49 16.69 -12.42
C ASP A 7 11.83 18.01 -11.98
N ILE A 8 10.71 18.38 -12.61
CA ILE A 8 9.88 19.54 -12.25
C ILE A 8 8.46 19.12 -11.85
N THR A 9 7.85 18.16 -12.56
CA THR A 9 6.43 17.75 -12.41
C THR A 9 5.48 18.97 -12.43
N ILE A 10 4.55 19.09 -11.47
CA ILE A 10 3.66 20.24 -11.28
C ILE A 10 4.32 21.42 -10.55
N ASP A 11 5.60 21.31 -10.19
CA ASP A 11 6.39 22.36 -9.52
C ASP A 11 5.86 22.76 -8.13
N GLN A 12 5.27 21.80 -7.40
CA GLN A 12 4.73 22.04 -6.05
C GLN A 12 5.79 22.56 -5.06
N TYR A 13 7.08 22.28 -5.30
CA TYR A 13 8.17 22.85 -4.48
C TYR A 13 8.12 24.39 -4.44
N HIS A 14 7.82 25.04 -5.56
CA HIS A 14 7.66 26.48 -5.65
C HIS A 14 6.20 26.94 -5.51
N LYS A 15 5.23 26.07 -5.85
CA LYS A 15 3.79 26.39 -5.94
C LYS A 15 2.92 25.89 -4.78
N TYR A 16 3.51 25.39 -3.70
CA TYR A 16 2.75 24.80 -2.60
C TYR A 16 1.75 25.77 -1.96
N LYS A 17 2.00 27.09 -2.01
CA LYS A 17 1.09 28.08 -1.44
C LYS A 17 -0.20 28.15 -2.24
N GLU A 18 -0.08 28.13 -3.57
CA GLU A 18 -1.17 28.10 -4.52
C GLU A 18 -1.99 26.82 -4.34
N ASP A 19 -1.33 25.66 -4.19
CA ASP A 19 -2.00 24.37 -3.95
C ASP A 19 -2.80 24.39 -2.65
N VAL A 20 -2.22 24.89 -1.55
CA VAL A 20 -2.93 25.02 -0.26
C VAL A 20 -4.10 25.99 -0.34
N GLN A 21 -3.95 27.11 -1.06
CA GLN A 21 -5.06 28.03 -1.28
C GLN A 21 -6.19 27.37 -2.09
N LEU A 22 -5.85 26.52 -3.07
CA LEU A 22 -6.84 25.79 -3.85
C LEU A 22 -7.60 24.78 -2.99
N MET A 23 -6.89 23.98 -2.18
CA MET A 23 -7.50 23.03 -1.25
C MET A 23 -8.42 23.70 -0.23
N ALA A 24 -7.99 24.84 0.34
CA ALA A 24 -8.82 25.63 1.25
C ALA A 24 -10.08 26.17 0.55
N LYS A 25 -9.97 26.64 -0.69
CA LYS A 25 -11.14 27.09 -1.49
C LYS A 25 -12.12 25.96 -1.80
N MET A 26 -11.63 24.72 -1.93
CA MET A 26 -12.45 23.53 -2.11
C MET A 26 -13.13 23.05 -0.82
N GLY A 27 -12.77 23.62 0.34
CA GLY A 27 -13.33 23.22 1.64
C GLY A 27 -12.76 21.92 2.19
N LEU A 28 -11.52 21.55 1.85
CA LEU A 28 -10.87 20.35 2.37
C LEU A 28 -10.33 20.56 3.79
N ASP A 29 -10.67 19.65 4.72
CA ASP A 29 -10.24 19.70 6.13
C ASP A 29 -8.85 19.07 6.37
N ALA A 30 -8.39 18.23 5.43
CA ALA A 30 -7.12 17.50 5.52
C ALA A 30 -6.37 17.50 4.19
N TYR A 31 -5.04 17.54 4.28
CA TYR A 31 -4.13 17.37 3.13
C TYR A 31 -3.13 16.26 3.45
N ARG A 32 -3.19 15.19 2.66
CA ARG A 32 -2.24 14.09 2.71
C ARG A 32 -1.17 14.31 1.65
N PHE A 33 0.09 14.26 2.08
CA PHE A 33 1.23 14.35 1.18
C PHE A 33 2.40 13.55 1.75
N SER A 34 3.34 13.15 0.90
CA SER A 34 4.58 12.54 1.34
C SER A 34 5.60 13.64 1.64
N ILE A 35 6.39 13.42 2.68
CA ILE A 35 7.57 14.26 2.88
C ILE A 35 8.69 13.64 2.04
N SER A 36 8.96 14.23 0.87
CA SER A 36 10.26 14.06 0.22
C SER A 36 11.27 14.81 1.06
N TRP A 37 11.71 14.17 2.14
CA TRP A 37 12.60 14.70 3.19
C TRP A 37 12.62 16.25 3.37
N SER A 38 11.46 16.91 3.52
CA SER A 38 11.13 18.05 4.44
C SER A 38 9.94 18.91 3.98
N ARG A 39 9.02 19.25 4.91
CA ARG A 39 8.17 20.49 5.04
C ARG A 39 6.67 20.26 5.35
N LEU A 40 6.05 21.18 6.12
CA LEU A 40 4.62 21.25 6.47
C LEU A 40 4.11 22.70 6.64
N ILE A 41 2.80 22.93 6.44
CA ILE A 41 2.13 24.25 6.34
C ILE A 41 0.97 24.35 7.37
N PRO A 42 0.65 25.53 7.93
CA PRO A 42 -0.46 25.72 8.88
C PRO A 42 -1.86 25.83 8.23
N GLY A 43 -2.90 25.38 8.94
CA GLY A 43 -4.33 25.66 8.64
C GLY A 43 -5.18 24.46 8.17
N ILE A 44 -4.54 23.36 7.78
CA ILE A 44 -5.16 22.08 7.38
C ILE A 44 -4.45 20.99 8.18
N GLN A 45 -5.14 19.94 8.65
CA GLN A 45 -4.49 18.86 9.40
C GLN A 45 -3.59 18.03 8.47
N PRO A 46 -2.26 18.04 8.64
CA PRO A 46 -1.39 17.24 7.79
C PRO A 46 -1.47 15.76 8.15
N HIS A 47 -1.67 14.93 7.13
CA HIS A 47 -1.44 13.49 7.17
C HIS A 47 -0.17 13.20 6.37
N VAL A 48 0.91 12.88 7.07
CA VAL A 48 2.24 12.75 6.45
C VAL A 48 2.57 11.30 6.18
N THR A 49 2.97 11.00 4.96
CA THR A 49 3.63 9.74 4.61
C THR A 49 5.15 9.90 4.67
N LEU A 50 5.85 9.04 5.42
CA LEU A 50 7.31 9.11 5.58
C LEU A 50 8.06 8.62 4.35
N VAL A 51 7.62 7.51 3.74
CA VAL A 51 8.17 6.99 2.47
C VAL A 51 7.04 6.65 1.51
N HIS A 52 7.15 7.18 0.30
CA HIS A 52 6.23 6.97 -0.81
C HIS A 52 7.04 6.60 -2.07
N PHE A 53 7.69 5.43 -2.00
CA PHE A 53 8.55 4.86 -3.04
C PHE A 53 9.81 5.69 -3.38
N ASP A 54 10.15 6.65 -2.52
CA ASP A 54 11.22 7.63 -2.69
C ASP A 54 12.45 7.30 -1.83
N LEU A 55 12.83 6.03 -1.77
CA LEU A 55 14.03 5.58 -1.06
C LEU A 55 15.27 6.30 -1.64
N PRO A 56 16.19 6.84 -0.80
CA PRO A 56 17.43 7.42 -1.30
C PRO A 56 18.26 6.42 -2.10
N GLN A 57 18.64 6.78 -3.33
CA GLN A 57 19.43 5.93 -4.23
C GLN A 57 20.72 5.41 -3.58
N ALA A 58 21.38 6.20 -2.72
CA ALA A 58 22.58 5.78 -2.02
C ALA A 58 22.38 4.53 -1.15
N LEU A 59 21.19 4.32 -0.57
CA LEU A 59 20.89 3.13 0.23
C LEU A 59 20.61 1.91 -0.66
N GLU A 60 20.01 2.15 -1.83
CA GLU A 60 19.85 1.11 -2.86
C GLU A 60 21.22 0.65 -3.39
N ASP A 61 22.11 1.60 -3.70
CA ASP A 61 23.47 1.31 -4.19
C ASP A 61 24.36 0.62 -3.13
N GLU A 62 24.23 1.02 -1.86
CA GLU A 62 25.09 0.51 -0.79
C GLU A 62 24.71 -0.91 -0.35
N TYR A 63 23.41 -1.23 -0.32
CA TYR A 63 22.95 -2.50 0.24
C TYR A 63 21.62 -3.02 -0.32
N GLU A 64 21.21 -2.59 -1.51
CA GLU A 64 19.96 -3.00 -2.16
C GLU A 64 18.71 -2.63 -1.36
N GLY A 65 18.79 -1.50 -0.63
CA GLY A 65 17.64 -0.86 0.00
C GLY A 65 16.85 -1.81 0.88
N TRP A 66 15.60 -2.08 0.50
CA TRP A 66 14.65 -2.84 1.30
C TRP A 66 14.91 -4.35 1.32
N VAL A 67 15.77 -4.87 0.44
CA VAL A 67 16.19 -6.29 0.48
C VAL A 67 17.04 -6.56 1.71
N SER A 68 17.76 -5.55 2.22
CA SER A 68 18.66 -5.69 3.35
C SER A 68 18.01 -5.29 4.68
N PRO A 69 18.23 -6.04 5.78
CA PRO A 69 17.71 -5.68 7.10
C PRO A 69 18.32 -4.38 7.65
N ARG A 70 19.42 -3.88 7.05
CA ARG A 70 20.04 -2.60 7.42
C ARG A 70 19.06 -1.43 7.30
N ILE A 71 18.11 -1.51 6.36
CA ILE A 71 17.11 -0.47 6.13
C ILE A 71 16.27 -0.17 7.37
N VAL A 72 16.05 -1.15 8.24
CA VAL A 72 15.26 -0.99 9.47
C VAL A 72 15.87 0.09 10.36
N LYS A 73 17.20 0.09 10.49
CA LYS A 73 17.93 1.07 11.31
C LYS A 73 17.90 2.45 10.67
N ASP A 74 18.18 2.53 9.37
CA ASP A 74 18.28 3.80 8.64
C ASP A 74 16.91 4.48 8.52
N PHE A 75 15.85 3.72 8.21
CA PHE A 75 14.48 4.22 8.23
C PHE A 75 14.06 4.68 9.63
N THR A 76 14.42 3.94 10.69
CA THR A 76 14.13 4.38 12.08
C THR A 76 14.84 5.69 12.42
N ALA A 77 16.08 5.88 11.96
CA ALA A 77 16.83 7.11 12.15
C ALA A 77 16.22 8.29 11.38
N TYR A 78 15.81 8.06 10.13
CA TYR A 78 15.06 9.03 9.33
C TYR A 78 13.74 9.44 10.01
N ALA A 79 12.92 8.45 10.42
CA ALA A 79 11.67 8.70 11.14
C ALA A 79 11.90 9.51 12.43
N ASN A 80 12.96 9.22 13.19
CA ASN A 80 13.35 9.99 14.38
C ASN A 80 13.57 11.48 14.07
N VAL A 81 14.21 11.79 12.94
CA VAL A 81 14.39 13.17 12.49
C VAL A 81 13.03 13.78 12.17
N CYS A 82 12.20 13.14 11.35
CA CYS A 82 10.89 13.68 11.00
C CYS A 82 10.01 13.94 12.22
N PHE A 83 9.92 12.99 13.18
CA PHE A 83 9.14 13.19 14.39
C PHE A 83 9.65 14.35 15.23
N ARG A 84 10.97 14.54 15.34
CA ARG A 84 11.57 15.63 16.10
C ARG A 84 11.30 16.99 15.45
N GLU A 85 11.48 17.10 14.14
CA GLU A 85 11.40 18.39 13.43
C GLU A 85 9.96 18.85 13.16
N PHE A 86 9.03 17.91 13.05
CA PHE A 86 7.69 18.18 12.53
C PHE A 86 6.54 17.72 13.41
N GLY A 87 6.80 16.85 14.39
CA GLY A 87 5.74 16.26 15.21
C GLY A 87 5.07 17.22 16.20
N ASP A 88 5.58 18.45 16.32
CA ASP A 88 4.84 19.55 16.96
C ASP A 88 3.51 19.83 16.24
N ARG A 89 3.51 19.72 14.90
CA ARG A 89 2.37 20.02 14.02
C ARG A 89 1.74 18.78 13.36
N VAL A 90 2.51 17.74 13.08
CA VAL A 90 1.97 16.48 12.52
C VAL A 90 1.35 15.62 13.59
N LYS A 91 0.08 15.26 13.39
CA LYS A 91 -0.63 14.31 14.26
C LYS A 91 -0.86 12.95 13.60
N TYR A 92 -0.75 12.82 12.28
CA TYR A 92 -0.98 11.55 11.59
C TYR A 92 0.23 11.18 10.75
N TRP A 93 0.93 10.13 11.18
CA TRP A 93 2.11 9.58 10.52
C TRP A 93 1.78 8.26 9.84
N THR A 94 1.83 8.23 8.51
CA THR A 94 1.85 6.99 7.73
C THR A 94 3.30 6.65 7.43
N THR A 95 3.73 5.45 7.81
CA THR A 95 5.14 5.05 7.64
C THR A 95 5.51 4.77 6.19
N VAL A 96 4.83 3.81 5.56
CA VAL A 96 5.07 3.40 4.18
C VAL A 96 3.75 3.47 3.41
N ASN A 97 3.75 4.12 2.24
CA ASN A 97 2.63 4.06 1.30
C ASN A 97 2.57 2.71 0.61
N GLU A 98 1.37 2.16 0.42
CA GLU A 98 1.10 0.95 -0.37
C GLU A 98 2.20 -0.13 -0.25
N ALA A 99 2.52 -0.52 0.98
CA ALA A 99 3.68 -1.37 1.24
C ALA A 99 3.64 -2.69 0.43
N ASN A 100 2.45 -3.22 0.18
CA ASN A 100 2.25 -4.38 -0.68
C ASN A 100 2.52 -4.12 -2.17
N VAL A 101 2.09 -2.97 -2.70
CA VAL A 101 2.38 -2.58 -4.08
C VAL A 101 3.85 -2.27 -4.26
N PHE A 102 4.50 -1.68 -3.26
CA PHE A 102 5.94 -1.44 -3.34
C PHE A 102 6.73 -2.73 -3.49
N ALA A 103 6.42 -3.75 -2.67
CA ALA A 103 7.05 -5.06 -2.77
C ALA A 103 6.77 -5.73 -4.13
N ILE A 104 5.53 -5.67 -4.62
CA ILE A 104 5.16 -6.30 -5.89
C ILE A 104 5.74 -5.52 -7.08
N GLY A 105 5.53 -4.22 -7.14
CA GLY A 105 5.96 -3.40 -8.26
C GLY A 105 7.48 -3.24 -8.35
N GLY A 106 8.16 -3.15 -7.22
CA GLY A 106 9.61 -2.89 -7.16
C GLY A 106 10.47 -4.13 -7.25
N TYR A 107 9.99 -5.28 -6.75
CA TYR A 107 10.80 -6.49 -6.54
C TYR A 107 10.18 -7.79 -7.09
N GLU A 108 8.96 -7.72 -7.63
CA GLU A 108 8.34 -8.84 -8.35
C GLU A 108 8.17 -8.54 -9.84
N ALA A 109 7.41 -7.49 -10.16
CA ALA A 109 7.04 -7.13 -11.51
C ALA A 109 7.98 -6.10 -12.15
N GLY A 110 8.75 -5.37 -11.33
CA GLY A 110 9.76 -4.41 -11.77
C GLY A 110 9.24 -3.18 -12.53
N PHE A 111 7.96 -2.81 -12.38
CA PHE A 111 7.37 -1.65 -13.08
C PHE A 111 7.53 -0.32 -12.34
N ILE A 112 8.02 -0.34 -11.09
CA ILE A 112 8.46 0.83 -10.33
C ILE A 112 9.90 0.64 -9.83
N PRO A 113 10.63 1.70 -9.48
CA PRO A 113 11.95 1.59 -8.85
C PRO A 113 11.93 0.65 -7.63
N PRO A 114 13.00 -0.14 -7.41
CA PRO A 114 14.27 -0.19 -8.15
C PRO A 114 14.25 -1.07 -9.42
N GLN A 115 13.07 -1.50 -9.88
CA GLN A 115 12.89 -2.33 -11.08
C GLN A 115 13.62 -3.67 -11.01
N ARG A 116 13.49 -4.36 -9.87
CA ARG A 116 14.04 -5.70 -9.67
C ARG A 116 13.01 -6.77 -9.99
N CYS A 117 13.40 -7.79 -10.74
CA CYS A 117 12.62 -8.98 -11.02
C CYS A 117 13.49 -10.12 -11.56
N SER A 118 13.00 -11.36 -11.55
CA SER A 118 13.75 -12.51 -12.07
C SER A 118 13.98 -12.40 -13.59
N PRO A 119 15.19 -12.68 -14.13
CA PRO A 119 15.55 -12.49 -15.54
C PRO A 119 14.72 -13.27 -16.58
N SER A 120 14.01 -14.31 -16.15
CA SER A 120 13.19 -15.16 -17.02
C SER A 120 11.68 -14.98 -16.81
N SER A 121 11.27 -13.99 -16.02
CA SER A 121 9.85 -13.71 -15.80
C SER A 121 9.25 -13.06 -17.06
N ALA A 122 7.95 -13.24 -17.30
CA ALA A 122 7.26 -12.54 -18.39
C ALA A 122 7.36 -11.00 -18.24
N GLN A 123 7.54 -10.53 -17.01
CA GLN A 123 7.67 -9.13 -16.64
C GLN A 123 9.07 -8.57 -16.98
N SER A 124 10.13 -9.38 -16.86
CA SER A 124 11.50 -8.97 -17.24
C SER A 124 11.59 -8.55 -18.71
N LEU A 125 10.85 -9.23 -19.60
CA LEU A 125 10.76 -8.88 -21.01
C LEU A 125 10.04 -7.55 -21.27
N ARG A 126 9.19 -7.11 -20.34
CA ARG A 126 8.38 -5.88 -20.47
C ARG A 126 9.04 -4.66 -19.85
N TYR A 127 9.70 -4.85 -18.70
CA TYR A 127 10.23 -3.74 -17.89
C TYR A 127 11.76 -3.70 -17.83
N ASN A 128 12.45 -4.66 -18.46
CA ASN A 128 13.91 -4.71 -18.55
C ASN A 128 14.59 -4.55 -17.17
N CYS A 129 14.20 -5.41 -16.24
CA CYS A 129 14.66 -5.35 -14.86
C CYS A 129 16.19 -5.39 -14.76
N SER A 130 16.73 -4.61 -13.81
CA SER A 130 18.16 -4.43 -13.58
C SER A 130 18.84 -5.64 -12.90
N GLY A 131 18.06 -6.53 -12.31
CA GLY A 131 18.48 -7.73 -11.57
C GLY A 131 17.37 -8.18 -10.61
N GLY A 132 17.68 -9.13 -9.73
CA GLY A 132 16.81 -9.51 -8.61
C GLY A 132 16.19 -10.90 -8.71
N ASN A 133 15.30 -11.21 -7.74
CA ASN A 133 14.69 -12.52 -7.60
C ASN A 133 13.24 -12.43 -7.11
N SER A 134 12.32 -12.47 -8.07
CA SER A 134 10.85 -12.49 -7.93
C SER A 134 10.34 -13.56 -6.95
N SER A 135 11.06 -14.67 -6.79
CA SER A 135 10.68 -15.75 -5.86
C SER A 135 10.96 -15.43 -4.40
N THR A 136 11.81 -14.45 -4.08
CA THR A 136 12.31 -14.23 -2.70
C THR A 136 12.28 -12.79 -2.23
N GLU A 137 12.67 -11.84 -3.09
CA GLU A 137 12.82 -10.43 -2.73
C GLU A 137 11.52 -9.77 -2.27
N PRO A 138 10.34 -10.00 -2.89
CA PRO A 138 9.09 -9.43 -2.41
C PRO A 138 8.82 -9.76 -0.94
N TYR A 139 9.12 -11.00 -0.52
CA TYR A 139 8.93 -11.45 0.86
C TYR A 139 9.93 -10.84 1.83
N LEU A 140 11.20 -10.71 1.44
CA LEU A 140 12.22 -10.02 2.24
C LEU A 140 11.88 -8.54 2.43
N VAL A 141 11.50 -7.87 1.34
CA VAL A 141 11.16 -6.45 1.33
C VAL A 141 9.95 -6.18 2.21
N ALA A 142 8.87 -6.96 2.07
CA ALA A 142 7.70 -6.83 2.94
C ALA A 142 8.05 -7.09 4.41
N HIS A 143 8.91 -8.06 4.70
CA HIS A 143 9.36 -8.34 6.06
C HIS A 143 10.14 -7.16 6.66
N HIS A 144 11.10 -6.60 5.93
CA HIS A 144 11.87 -5.45 6.40
C HIS A 144 11.02 -4.18 6.51
N MET A 145 10.04 -3.97 5.63
CA MET A 145 9.07 -2.88 5.77
C MET A 145 8.25 -3.01 7.06
N LEU A 146 7.77 -4.22 7.41
CA LEU A 146 7.06 -4.46 8.66
C LEU A 146 7.94 -4.18 9.89
N LEU A 147 9.20 -4.61 9.87
CA LEU A 147 10.15 -4.34 10.96
C LEU A 147 10.51 -2.86 11.07
N ALA A 148 10.74 -2.19 9.94
CA ALA A 148 11.03 -0.76 9.88
C ALA A 148 9.86 0.08 10.38
N HIS A 149 8.64 -0.23 9.92
CA HIS A 149 7.40 0.34 10.42
C HIS A 149 7.29 0.18 11.94
N ALA A 150 7.43 -1.04 12.45
CA ALA A 150 7.24 -1.34 13.86
C ALA A 150 8.32 -0.71 14.75
N SER A 151 9.56 -0.62 14.25
CA SER A 151 10.66 0.09 14.91
C SER A 151 10.39 1.60 15.01
N ALA A 152 9.93 2.22 13.91
CA ALA A 152 9.53 3.63 13.90
C ALA A 152 8.32 3.89 14.83
N ALA A 153 7.32 3.00 14.84
CA ALA A 153 6.17 3.10 15.73
C ALA A 153 6.58 3.00 17.21
N LYS A 154 7.40 2.01 17.57
CA LYS A 154 7.95 1.88 18.93
C LYS A 154 8.74 3.12 19.34
N LEU A 155 9.54 3.68 18.44
CA LEU A 155 10.26 4.93 18.69
C LEU A 155 9.31 6.10 18.94
N TYR A 156 8.29 6.27 18.10
CA TYR A 156 7.29 7.33 18.22
C TYR A 156 6.58 7.28 19.57
N ARG A 157 6.03 6.10 19.91
CA ARG A 157 5.32 5.85 21.17
C ARG A 157 6.21 6.13 22.38
N LYS A 158 7.47 5.70 22.33
CA LYS A 158 8.40 5.85 23.46
C LYS A 158 8.91 7.29 23.68
N LYS A 159 9.12 8.06 22.62
CA LYS A 159 9.83 9.35 22.72
C LYS A 159 8.96 10.57 22.46
N PHE A 160 7.91 10.42 21.66
CA PHE A 160 7.22 11.54 21.04
C PHE A 160 5.72 11.57 21.34
N GLN A 161 5.05 10.42 21.41
CA GLN A 161 3.59 10.35 21.51
C GLN A 161 3.02 11.08 22.74
N ASP A 162 3.64 10.95 23.92
CA ASP A 162 3.18 11.65 25.14
C ASP A 162 3.20 13.18 25.02
N LYS A 163 4.09 13.73 24.18
CA LYS A 163 4.23 15.19 23.99
C LYS A 163 3.49 15.70 22.76
N GLN A 164 3.46 14.89 21.71
CA GLN A 164 2.96 15.27 20.40
C GLN A 164 1.51 14.84 20.19
N HIS A 165 1.01 13.87 20.96
CA HIS A 165 -0.35 13.35 20.90
C HIS A 165 -0.77 12.93 19.47
N GLY A 166 0.18 12.46 18.66
CA GLY A 166 -0.11 11.95 17.33
C GLY A 166 -0.32 10.44 17.30
N PHE A 167 -0.62 9.97 16.10
CA PHE A 167 -0.96 8.61 15.74
C PHE A 167 -0.04 8.13 14.63
N ILE A 168 0.34 6.86 14.67
CA ILE A 168 1.19 6.23 13.67
C ILE A 168 0.51 5.03 13.03
N GLY A 169 0.62 4.92 11.71
CA GLY A 169 -0.02 3.88 10.91
C GLY A 169 0.84 3.41 9.75
N LEU A 170 0.29 2.43 9.03
CA LEU A 170 0.81 1.89 7.78
C LEU A 170 -0.27 2.04 6.71
N ASN A 171 0.13 2.16 5.45
CA ASN A 171 -0.79 2.14 4.33
C ASN A 171 -0.57 0.91 3.43
N ILE A 172 -1.67 0.34 2.96
CA ILE A 172 -1.69 -0.73 1.95
C ILE A 172 -2.71 -0.40 0.86
N LEU A 173 -2.43 -0.83 -0.38
CA LEU A 173 -3.46 -0.88 -1.42
C LEU A 173 -4.35 -2.09 -1.17
N THR A 174 -5.64 -1.85 -1.11
CA THR A 174 -6.65 -2.89 -0.92
C THR A 174 -7.44 -3.10 -2.21
N TYR A 175 -7.89 -4.33 -2.41
CA TYR A 175 -8.72 -4.72 -3.53
C TYR A 175 -9.97 -5.42 -3.02
N GLY A 176 -11.10 -5.25 -3.72
CA GLY A 176 -12.26 -6.09 -3.49
C GLY A 176 -12.07 -7.45 -4.17
N PHE A 177 -11.70 -8.50 -3.43
CA PHE A 177 -11.62 -9.86 -3.98
C PHE A 177 -12.91 -10.62 -3.72
N PHE A 178 -13.60 -11.04 -4.78
CA PHE A 178 -14.84 -11.81 -4.74
C PHE A 178 -14.66 -13.15 -5.46
N PRO A 179 -15.27 -14.24 -5.01
CA PRO A 179 -15.19 -15.50 -5.76
C PRO A 179 -15.90 -15.35 -7.11
N LEU A 180 -15.31 -15.89 -8.18
CA LEU A 180 -15.91 -15.87 -9.52
C LEU A 180 -17.22 -16.69 -9.55
N THR A 181 -17.23 -17.83 -8.84
CA THR A 181 -18.41 -18.69 -8.69
C THR A 181 -18.65 -19.02 -7.22
N ASN A 182 -19.87 -19.46 -6.87
CA ASN A 182 -20.20 -19.91 -5.50
C ASN A 182 -19.62 -21.28 -5.12
N THR A 183 -18.63 -21.78 -5.87
CA THR A 183 -17.97 -23.06 -5.55
C THR A 183 -17.02 -22.88 -4.36
N THR A 184 -16.85 -23.93 -3.56
CA THR A 184 -15.92 -23.93 -2.42
C THR A 184 -14.49 -23.60 -2.84
N ARG A 185 -14.10 -23.96 -4.07
CA ARG A 185 -12.77 -23.67 -4.63
C ARG A 185 -12.56 -22.17 -4.85
N ASP A 186 -13.48 -21.50 -5.51
CA ASP A 186 -13.37 -20.06 -5.77
C ASP A 186 -13.54 -19.22 -4.49
N ILE A 187 -14.39 -19.66 -3.56
CA ILE A 187 -14.50 -19.04 -2.22
C ILE A 187 -13.15 -19.13 -1.49
N SER A 188 -12.51 -20.30 -1.53
CA SER A 188 -11.18 -20.49 -0.94
C SER A 188 -10.11 -19.67 -1.67
N ALA A 189 -10.18 -19.57 -3.00
CA ALA A 189 -9.29 -18.75 -3.82
C ALA A 189 -9.41 -17.26 -3.48
N ALA A 190 -10.62 -16.74 -3.32
CA ALA A 190 -10.85 -15.35 -2.88
C ALA A 190 -10.25 -15.09 -1.49
N LYS A 191 -10.34 -16.06 -0.56
CA LYS A 191 -9.62 -15.98 0.73
C LYS A 191 -8.11 -15.94 0.52
N ARG A 192 -7.54 -16.81 -0.32
CA ARG A 192 -6.08 -16.82 -0.59
C ARG A 192 -5.62 -15.48 -1.18
N ALA A 193 -6.35 -14.91 -2.12
CA ALA A 193 -6.06 -13.59 -2.67
C ALA A 193 -6.03 -12.52 -1.57
N ARG A 194 -7.02 -12.51 -0.66
CA ARG A 194 -7.02 -11.59 0.49
C ARG A 194 -5.83 -11.84 1.42
N ASP A 195 -5.50 -13.09 1.72
CA ASP A 195 -4.34 -13.41 2.56
C ASP A 195 -3.03 -12.87 1.94
N PHE A 196 -2.84 -13.00 0.62
CA PHE A 196 -1.62 -12.55 -0.07
C PHE A 196 -1.51 -11.03 -0.29
N TYR A 197 -2.63 -10.34 -0.49
CA TYR A 197 -2.61 -8.90 -0.81
C TYR A 197 -2.91 -7.99 0.38
N ILE A 198 -3.68 -8.49 1.36
CA ILE A 198 -4.15 -7.73 2.53
C ILE A 198 -3.54 -8.34 3.80
N GLY A 199 -3.76 -9.63 4.02
CA GLY A 199 -3.27 -10.35 5.20
C GLY A 199 -1.75 -10.42 5.31
N TRP A 200 -1.03 -10.27 4.20
CA TRP A 200 0.43 -10.27 4.17
C TRP A 200 1.05 -9.22 5.11
N PHE A 201 0.40 -8.05 5.22
CA PHE A 201 0.80 -7.00 6.15
C PHE A 201 -0.08 -6.97 7.41
N LEU A 202 -1.39 -7.19 7.27
CA LEU A 202 -2.31 -7.07 8.40
C LEU A 202 -2.23 -8.23 9.39
N ASN A 203 -1.99 -9.47 8.97
CA ASN A 203 -1.83 -10.56 9.93
C ASN A 203 -0.61 -10.37 10.84
N PRO A 204 0.59 -9.98 10.35
CA PRO A 204 1.70 -9.64 11.23
C PRO A 204 1.36 -8.54 12.23
N ILE A 205 0.67 -7.50 11.79
CA ILE A 205 0.29 -6.36 12.65
C ILE A 205 -0.75 -6.78 13.71
N THR A 206 -1.74 -7.60 13.36
CA THR A 206 -2.81 -7.98 14.30
C THR A 206 -2.42 -9.16 15.18
N PHE A 207 -1.76 -10.16 14.61
CA PHE A 207 -1.51 -11.46 15.25
C PHE A 207 -0.04 -11.72 15.57
N GLY A 208 0.89 -11.02 14.92
CA GLY A 208 2.34 -11.22 15.08
C GLY A 208 2.93 -12.27 14.14
N GLU A 209 2.17 -12.74 13.16
CA GLU A 209 2.57 -13.81 12.22
C GLU A 209 1.94 -13.63 10.84
N TYR A 210 2.57 -14.20 9.80
CA TYR A 210 2.00 -14.22 8.46
C TYR A 210 0.80 -15.19 8.35
N PRO A 211 -0.12 -15.00 7.37
CA PRO A 211 -1.24 -15.91 7.16
C PRO A 211 -0.81 -17.36 6.92
N ASP A 212 -1.56 -18.31 7.45
CA ASP A 212 -1.32 -19.76 7.25
C ASP A 212 -1.23 -20.15 5.78
N THR A 213 -2.09 -19.58 4.93
CA THR A 213 -2.08 -19.80 3.49
C THR A 213 -0.72 -19.42 2.90
N MET A 214 -0.18 -18.26 3.27
CA MET A 214 1.13 -17.83 2.78
C MET A 214 2.24 -18.73 3.30
N ARG A 215 2.24 -19.10 4.58
CA ARG A 215 3.23 -20.03 5.14
C ARG A 215 3.26 -21.36 4.39
N LYS A 216 2.08 -21.91 4.07
CA LYS A 216 1.94 -23.16 3.33
C LYS A 216 2.40 -23.04 1.88
N ASN A 217 1.95 -21.98 1.18
CA ASN A 217 2.22 -21.84 -0.24
C ASN A 217 3.66 -21.40 -0.51
N VAL A 218 4.18 -20.44 0.24
CA VAL A 218 5.51 -19.84 0.02
C VAL A 218 6.62 -20.70 0.61
N GLY A 219 6.38 -21.32 1.78
CA GLY A 219 7.34 -22.17 2.47
C GLY A 219 8.55 -21.40 3.00
N SER A 220 9.75 -21.95 2.81
CA SER A 220 11.00 -21.41 3.35
C SER A 220 11.42 -20.04 2.79
N ARG A 221 10.80 -19.58 1.69
CA ARG A 221 11.05 -18.25 1.10
C ARG A 221 10.37 -17.13 1.88
N LEU A 222 9.38 -17.45 2.72
CA LEU A 222 8.72 -16.49 3.59
C LEU A 222 9.54 -16.35 4.89
N PRO A 223 10.08 -15.16 5.21
CA PRO A 223 10.85 -14.97 6.43
C PRO A 223 10.04 -15.29 7.69
N LEU A 224 10.72 -15.72 8.75
CA LEU A 224 10.12 -15.99 10.05
C LEU A 224 10.41 -14.85 11.01
N PHE A 225 9.37 -14.35 11.68
CA PHE A 225 9.57 -13.44 12.80
C PHE A 225 10.13 -14.23 14.00
N SER A 226 11.24 -13.75 14.56
CA SER A 226 11.62 -14.11 15.93
C SER A 226 10.53 -13.68 16.91
N LYS A 227 10.54 -14.25 18.12
CA LYS A 227 9.58 -13.88 19.17
C LYS A 227 9.64 -12.37 19.49
N SER A 228 10.83 -11.78 19.47
CA SER A 228 11.04 -10.35 19.68
C SER A 228 10.45 -9.49 18.56
N GLU A 229 10.59 -9.93 17.31
CA GLU A 229 10.08 -9.20 16.15
C GLU A 229 8.56 -9.33 16.03
N SER A 230 8.03 -10.53 16.27
CA SER A 230 6.59 -10.78 16.36
C SER A 230 5.94 -9.85 17.40
N ASN A 231 6.53 -9.76 18.59
CA ASN A 231 6.07 -8.83 19.64
C ASN A 231 6.26 -7.35 19.28
N LEU A 232 7.22 -7.01 18.42
CA LEU A 232 7.46 -5.65 17.97
C LEU A 232 6.41 -5.21 16.94
N VAL A 233 6.10 -6.07 15.97
CA VAL A 233 5.15 -5.80 14.87
C VAL A 233 3.70 -5.89 15.34
N LYS A 234 3.39 -6.80 16.27
CA LYS A 234 2.03 -6.94 16.78
C LYS A 234 1.55 -5.66 17.49
N GLY A 235 0.44 -5.10 17.02
CA GLY A 235 -0.15 -3.87 17.53
C GLY A 235 0.66 -2.61 17.20
N SER A 236 1.49 -2.63 16.16
CA SER A 236 2.38 -1.50 15.81
C SER A 236 1.69 -0.32 15.12
N ILE A 237 0.36 -0.37 14.92
CA ILE A 237 -0.43 0.73 14.35
C ILE A 237 -1.44 1.28 15.35
N ASP A 238 -1.73 2.58 15.24
CA ASP A 238 -2.85 3.27 15.87
C ASP A 238 -4.03 3.43 14.87
N PHE A 239 -3.73 3.43 13.57
CA PHE A 239 -4.71 3.44 12.47
C PHE A 239 -4.19 2.68 11.24
N LEU A 240 -5.10 2.22 10.39
CA LEU A 240 -4.81 1.66 9.08
C LEU A 240 -5.15 2.69 7.99
N GLY A 241 -4.18 3.03 7.15
CA GLY A 241 -4.44 3.70 5.89
C GLY A 241 -4.77 2.67 4.81
N ILE A 242 -5.85 2.87 4.06
CA ILE A 242 -6.14 2.06 2.87
C ILE A 242 -6.20 2.94 1.63
N ASN A 243 -5.64 2.42 0.55
CA ASN A 243 -5.92 2.90 -0.80
C ASN A 243 -6.92 1.93 -1.43
N TYR A 244 -7.91 2.43 -2.15
CA TYR A 244 -8.95 1.60 -2.74
C TYR A 244 -9.39 2.11 -4.11
N TYR A 245 -9.38 1.21 -5.09
CA TYR A 245 -9.66 1.55 -6.49
C TYR A 245 -10.39 0.43 -7.23
N LEU A 246 -9.82 -0.78 -7.21
CA LEU A 246 -10.23 -1.88 -8.08
C LEU A 246 -10.74 -3.09 -7.31
N SER A 247 -11.64 -3.82 -7.97
CA SER A 247 -12.18 -5.10 -7.50
C SER A 247 -11.97 -6.18 -8.55
N TYR A 248 -11.81 -7.43 -8.10
CA TYR A 248 -11.58 -8.59 -8.93
C TYR A 248 -12.48 -9.76 -8.51
N TYR A 249 -13.07 -10.43 -9.50
CA TYR A 249 -13.46 -11.82 -9.36
C TYR A 249 -12.22 -12.71 -9.36
N VAL A 250 -12.24 -13.74 -8.52
CA VAL A 250 -11.11 -14.62 -8.27
C VAL A 250 -11.53 -16.07 -8.49
N LYS A 251 -10.74 -16.79 -9.27
CA LYS A 251 -10.94 -18.20 -9.58
C LYS A 251 -9.75 -19.03 -9.10
N ASP A 252 -10.04 -20.24 -8.61
CA ASP A 252 -9.03 -21.20 -8.19
C ASP A 252 -8.13 -21.62 -9.37
N ASN A 253 -6.81 -21.55 -9.19
CA ASN A 253 -5.82 -22.04 -10.16
C ASN A 253 -4.81 -22.96 -9.45
N PRO A 254 -5.14 -24.24 -9.24
CA PRO A 254 -4.27 -25.18 -8.53
C PRO A 254 -3.00 -25.54 -9.32
N ASP A 255 -3.04 -25.46 -10.65
CA ASP A 255 -1.90 -25.81 -11.52
C ASP A 255 -0.73 -24.85 -11.32
N SER A 256 -1.00 -23.58 -11.03
CA SER A 256 0.03 -22.60 -10.67
C SER A 256 0.89 -23.06 -9.47
N LEU A 257 0.29 -23.72 -8.47
CA LEU A 257 1.00 -24.19 -7.29
C LEU A 257 1.88 -25.43 -7.56
N GLN A 258 1.75 -26.06 -8.74
CA GLN A 258 2.59 -27.19 -9.17
C GLN A 258 3.86 -26.74 -9.90
N ILE A 259 3.97 -25.44 -10.24
CA ILE A 259 5.17 -24.89 -10.86
C ILE A 259 6.33 -24.97 -9.85
N LYS A 260 7.51 -25.37 -10.31
CA LYS A 260 8.69 -25.55 -9.44
C LYS A 260 9.27 -24.20 -9.01
N ASP A 261 9.56 -23.34 -9.98
CA ASP A 261 10.14 -22.01 -9.75
C ASP A 261 9.01 -20.99 -9.71
N ARG A 262 8.49 -20.75 -8.50
CA ARG A 262 7.32 -19.88 -8.27
C ARG A 262 7.74 -18.49 -7.87
N ASP A 263 7.10 -17.51 -8.45
CA ASP A 263 7.15 -16.11 -8.05
C ASP A 263 5.97 -15.76 -7.11
N PHE A 264 5.88 -14.50 -6.68
CA PHE A 264 4.82 -14.06 -5.78
C PHE A 264 3.42 -14.28 -6.38
N MET A 265 3.28 -14.03 -7.69
CA MET A 265 2.00 -14.15 -8.39
C MET A 265 1.52 -15.60 -8.42
N VAL A 266 2.43 -16.52 -8.74
CA VAL A 266 2.16 -17.96 -8.80
C VAL A 266 1.86 -18.53 -7.40
N ASP A 267 2.51 -18.03 -6.35
CA ASP A 267 2.25 -18.47 -4.98
C ASP A 267 0.84 -18.18 -4.47
N THR A 268 0.17 -17.17 -5.05
CA THR A 268 -1.22 -16.84 -4.68
C THR A 268 -2.18 -17.97 -5.07
N GLY A 269 -1.90 -18.66 -6.18
CA GLY A 269 -2.70 -19.81 -6.62
C GLY A 269 -4.04 -19.44 -7.25
N VAL A 270 -4.16 -18.28 -7.91
CA VAL A 270 -5.46 -17.75 -8.38
C VAL A 270 -5.37 -17.06 -9.73
N GLU A 271 -6.47 -17.11 -10.47
CA GLU A 271 -6.74 -16.23 -11.61
C GLU A 271 -7.58 -15.04 -11.14
N ARG A 272 -7.31 -13.84 -11.66
CA ARG A 272 -8.04 -12.61 -11.33
C ARG A 272 -8.68 -12.05 -12.59
N GLN A 273 -9.96 -11.73 -12.50
CA GLN A 273 -10.73 -11.04 -13.53
C GLN A 273 -11.25 -9.72 -12.95
N PRO A 274 -10.94 -8.54 -13.54
CA PRO A 274 -11.48 -7.28 -13.05
C PRO A 274 -13.01 -7.32 -13.00
N VAL A 275 -13.60 -6.75 -11.95
CA VAL A 275 -15.04 -6.50 -11.91
C VAL A 275 -15.30 -5.28 -12.79
N ILE A 276 -15.98 -5.49 -13.91
CA ILE A 276 -16.32 -4.45 -14.88
C ILE A 276 -17.83 -4.37 -14.95
N GLU A 277 -18.39 -3.16 -14.94
CA GLU A 277 -19.80 -2.94 -15.26
C GLU A 277 -19.98 -2.65 -16.75
N ASN A 278 -21.06 -3.16 -17.35
CA ASN A 278 -21.36 -2.92 -18.75
C ASN A 278 -21.42 -1.41 -19.04
N GLY A 279 -20.54 -0.92 -19.93
CA GLY A 279 -20.51 0.48 -20.35
C GLY A 279 -19.41 1.33 -19.72
N THR A 280 -18.56 0.79 -18.85
CA THR A 280 -17.33 1.50 -18.45
C THR A 280 -16.29 1.47 -19.55
N SER A 281 -15.70 2.64 -19.84
CA SER A 281 -14.54 2.76 -20.72
C SER A 281 -13.38 1.94 -20.17
N THR A 282 -12.53 1.37 -21.04
CA THR A 282 -11.30 0.67 -20.62
C THR A 282 -10.31 1.56 -19.88
N ASP A 283 -10.46 2.87 -20.03
CA ASP A 283 -9.59 3.88 -19.43
C ASP A 283 -10.12 4.42 -18.11
N GLU A 284 -11.27 3.94 -17.61
CA GLU A 284 -11.84 4.40 -16.33
C GLU A 284 -11.92 3.26 -15.31
N ILE A 285 -11.83 3.63 -14.04
CA ILE A 285 -12.03 2.72 -12.92
C ILE A 285 -13.53 2.51 -12.71
N PRO A 286 -14.03 1.27 -12.66
CA PRO A 286 -15.43 0.98 -12.41
C PRO A 286 -15.97 1.58 -11.10
N ILE A 287 -17.15 2.20 -11.17
CA ILE A 287 -17.83 2.77 -10.00
C ILE A 287 -18.66 1.68 -9.33
N ILE A 288 -18.10 1.01 -8.33
CA ILE A 288 -18.74 -0.15 -7.69
C ILE A 288 -18.70 -0.02 -6.15
N PRO A 289 -19.42 0.92 -5.53
CA PRO A 289 -19.22 1.28 -4.12
C PRO A 289 -19.49 0.14 -3.13
N TRP A 290 -20.43 -0.76 -3.44
CA TRP A 290 -20.73 -1.91 -2.58
C TRP A 290 -19.53 -2.83 -2.36
N THR A 291 -18.54 -2.81 -3.27
CA THR A 291 -17.31 -3.59 -3.11
C THR A 291 -16.38 -3.03 -2.02
N LEU A 292 -16.39 -1.72 -1.80
CA LEU A 292 -15.69 -1.07 -0.68
C LEU A 292 -16.38 -1.41 0.65
N HIS A 293 -17.71 -1.41 0.69
CA HIS A 293 -18.47 -1.82 1.87
C HIS A 293 -18.09 -3.24 2.31
N GLY A 294 -18.15 -4.21 1.39
CA GLY A 294 -17.78 -5.59 1.70
C GLY A 294 -16.32 -5.74 2.15
N LEU A 295 -15.40 -4.91 1.64
CA LEU A 295 -14.02 -4.86 2.12
C LEU A 295 -13.92 -4.33 3.55
N LEU A 296 -14.58 -3.21 3.86
CA LEU A 296 -14.52 -2.61 5.19
C LEU A 296 -15.13 -3.53 6.26
N ASP A 297 -16.24 -4.21 5.95
CA ASP A 297 -16.81 -5.25 6.79
C ASP A 297 -15.84 -6.41 7.01
N LEU A 298 -15.19 -6.88 5.95
CA LEU A 298 -14.19 -7.93 6.05
C LEU A 298 -13.03 -7.51 6.97
N LEU A 299 -12.51 -6.29 6.80
CA LEU A 299 -11.40 -5.78 7.62
C LEU A 299 -11.81 -5.71 9.09
N LYS A 300 -12.98 -5.15 9.40
CA LYS A 300 -13.54 -5.07 10.76
C LYS A 300 -13.72 -6.46 11.38
N ASN A 301 -14.31 -7.39 10.65
CA ASN A 301 -14.60 -8.74 11.14
C ASN A 301 -13.34 -9.60 11.33
N THR A 302 -12.30 -9.37 10.51
CA THR A 302 -11.08 -10.19 10.52
C THR A 302 -10.01 -9.63 11.46
N TYR A 303 -9.82 -8.31 11.45
CA TYR A 303 -8.71 -7.64 12.14
C TYR A 303 -9.15 -6.80 13.34
N GLY A 304 -10.46 -6.76 13.61
CA GLY A 304 -11.05 -5.98 14.68
C GLY A 304 -11.31 -4.53 14.28
N ASN A 305 -11.76 -3.74 15.26
CA ASN A 305 -12.20 -2.37 15.05
C ASN A 305 -11.02 -1.36 15.08
N ILE A 306 -10.07 -1.52 14.15
CA ILE A 306 -8.95 -0.60 13.96
C ILE A 306 -9.48 0.66 13.25
N PRO A 307 -9.12 1.89 13.68
CA PRO A 307 -9.45 3.09 12.92
C PRO A 307 -8.92 3.02 11.48
N ILE A 308 -9.78 3.19 10.49
CA ILE A 308 -9.43 3.15 9.07
C ILE A 308 -9.56 4.56 8.47
N TYR A 309 -8.55 4.95 7.69
CA TYR A 309 -8.60 6.14 6.83
C TYR A 309 -8.49 5.69 5.38
N ILE A 310 -9.48 6.03 4.55
CA ILE A 310 -9.35 5.94 3.09
C ILE A 310 -8.40 7.07 2.68
N GLN A 311 -7.16 6.71 2.42
CA GLN A 311 -6.07 7.65 2.15
C GLN A 311 -5.93 7.96 0.66
N GLU A 312 -6.37 7.05 -0.21
CA GLU A 312 -6.49 7.27 -1.64
C GLU A 312 -7.71 6.55 -2.22
N ASN A 313 -8.44 7.27 -3.05
CA ASN A 313 -9.57 6.80 -3.86
C ASN A 313 -9.80 7.85 -4.95
N GLY A 314 -10.05 7.44 -6.19
CA GLY A 314 -10.20 8.41 -7.27
C GLY A 314 -10.39 7.78 -8.64
N GLN A 315 -10.63 8.65 -9.63
CA GLN A 315 -10.85 8.30 -11.02
C GLN A 315 -9.75 8.90 -11.89
N GLN A 316 -9.26 8.12 -12.85
CA GLN A 316 -8.29 8.59 -13.83
C GLN A 316 -9.01 9.17 -15.05
N THR A 317 -8.39 10.16 -15.70
CA THR A 317 -8.84 10.72 -16.97
C THR A 317 -7.68 10.82 -17.95
N GLN A 318 -7.96 10.82 -19.25
CA GLN A 318 -6.93 11.01 -20.26
C GLN A 318 -6.32 12.42 -20.15
N TRP A 319 -5.02 12.53 -20.43
CA TRP A 319 -4.26 13.77 -20.28
C TRP A 319 -4.82 14.98 -21.06
N ASN A 320 -5.52 14.73 -22.17
CA ASN A 320 -6.10 15.75 -23.06
C ASN A 320 -7.62 15.89 -22.89
N SER A 321 -8.18 15.41 -21.78
CA SER A 321 -9.62 15.52 -21.51
C SER A 321 -10.06 16.95 -21.19
N SER A 322 -11.36 17.22 -21.35
CA SER A 322 -11.99 18.45 -20.88
C SER A 322 -11.83 18.63 -19.35
N LEU A 323 -11.98 19.87 -18.87
CA LEU A 323 -12.15 20.16 -17.44
C LEU A 323 -13.53 19.73 -16.91
N GLU A 324 -14.47 19.39 -17.81
CA GLU A 324 -15.75 18.78 -17.45
C GLU A 324 -15.57 17.29 -17.10
N ASP A 325 -15.12 17.01 -15.88
CA ASP A 325 -14.71 15.69 -15.42
C ASP A 325 -15.83 14.94 -14.64
N TRP A 326 -17.02 14.89 -15.24
CA TRP A 326 -18.21 14.25 -14.65
C TRP A 326 -18.00 12.80 -14.20
N SER A 327 -17.16 12.02 -14.89
CA SER A 327 -16.83 10.66 -14.46
C SER A 327 -16.17 10.65 -13.08
N ARG A 328 -15.21 11.56 -12.82
CA ARG A 328 -14.57 11.72 -11.50
C ARG A 328 -15.57 12.22 -10.45
N VAL A 329 -16.44 13.17 -10.81
CA VAL A 329 -17.47 13.67 -9.90
C VAL A 329 -18.42 12.56 -9.46
N ASN A 330 -18.94 11.77 -10.40
CA ASN A 330 -19.84 10.65 -10.12
C ASN A 330 -19.13 9.57 -9.28
N TYR A 331 -17.89 9.22 -9.65
CA TYR A 331 -17.08 8.27 -8.88
C TYR A 331 -16.95 8.69 -7.41
N MET A 332 -16.51 9.93 -7.16
CA MET A 332 -16.34 10.42 -5.79
C MET A 332 -17.68 10.51 -5.05
N HIS A 333 -18.75 10.95 -5.72
CA HIS A 333 -20.08 11.05 -5.12
C HIS A 333 -20.60 9.69 -4.67
N ASP A 334 -20.48 8.66 -5.50
CA ASP A 334 -21.01 7.33 -5.20
C ASP A 334 -20.19 6.62 -4.11
N TYR A 335 -18.86 6.71 -4.14
CA TYR A 335 -18.02 6.15 -3.09
C TYR A 335 -18.19 6.88 -1.75
N ILE A 336 -18.18 8.22 -1.72
CA ILE A 336 -18.42 8.99 -0.48
C ILE A 336 -19.85 8.76 0.02
N GLY A 337 -20.83 8.79 -0.88
CA GLY A 337 -22.24 8.59 -0.58
C GLY A 337 -22.55 7.20 -0.01
N SER A 338 -21.71 6.20 -0.30
CA SER A 338 -21.84 4.86 0.28
C SER A 338 -21.34 4.76 1.72
N ILE A 339 -20.45 5.66 2.19
CA ILE A 339 -19.83 5.58 3.52
C ILE A 339 -20.83 5.58 4.69
N PRO A 340 -21.90 6.41 4.73
CA PRO A 340 -22.85 6.40 5.83
C PRO A 340 -23.54 5.05 6.04
N ASP A 341 -23.78 4.28 4.97
CA ASP A 341 -24.37 2.94 5.08
C ASP A 341 -23.39 1.91 5.66
N ILE A 342 -22.08 2.14 5.49
CA ILE A 342 -20.99 1.31 6.05
C ILE A 342 -20.80 1.58 7.55
N LEU A 343 -21.10 2.80 8.00
CA LEU A 343 -20.93 3.22 9.39
C LEU A 343 -22.10 2.83 10.31
N ARG A 344 -23.21 2.35 9.76
CA ARG A 344 -24.37 1.82 10.50
C ARG A 344 -24.11 0.37 10.94
#